data_AF-A0A7X1HI91-F1
#
_entry.id   AF-A0A7X1HI91-F1
#
_cell.length_a   1.000
_cell.length_b   1.000
_cell.length_c   1.000
_cell.angle_alpha   90.00
_cell.angle_beta   90.00
_cell.angle_gamma   90.00
#
_symmetry.space_group_name_H-M   'P 1'
#
loop_
_entity.id
_entity.type
_entity.pdbx_description
1 polymer ?
#
loop_
_entity_poly.entity_id
_entity_poly.type
_entity_poly.pdbx_seq_one_letter_code
_entity_poly.pdbx_strand_id
1 'polypeptide(L)'
;MLAKKESTLNNHGNNDGLQIGVNKGPINIQTKAKTISILSQVIKNISKNIAVNEETDLKNKNLIPFKIEEKIKHNIILKYKRKFEKYKMYYSICDQVLNRFDDNLTNNKEKLLNNINDMYNDVIGEFIYEKQCREEIYDDIDNIDLIKEEKLADKIIDLVMNKLRKRLGDDILEEDKDFGLNIIMCYAFVKCKILEKPECEV
;
A
#
# COMPACT_ATOMS: atom_id res chain seq x y z
N MET A 1 20.08 60.53 18.21
CA MET A 1 21.03 59.60 17.57
C MET A 1 20.77 58.21 18.16
N LEU A 2 20.23 57.28 17.38
CA LEU A 2 20.00 55.89 17.79
C LEU A 2 20.80 54.99 16.83
N ALA A 3 21.81 54.29 17.36
CA ALA A 3 22.65 53.37 16.60
C ALA A 3 21.91 52.04 16.37
N LYS A 4 21.84 51.61 15.11
CA LYS A 4 21.28 50.33 14.68
C LYS A 4 22.33 49.24 14.92
N LYS A 5 22.03 48.27 15.77
CA LYS A 5 22.90 47.11 16.04
C LYS A 5 22.60 46.02 15.00
N GLU A 6 23.50 45.81 14.06
CA GLU A 6 23.41 44.70 13.10
C GLU A 6 23.78 43.40 13.81
N SER A 7 22.85 42.44 13.84
CA SER A 7 23.12 41.08 14.31
C SER A 7 23.57 40.23 13.14
N THR A 8 24.85 39.87 13.11
CA THR A 8 25.41 38.90 12.15
C THR A 8 25.02 37.48 12.56
N LEU A 9 24.14 36.84 11.80
CA LEU A 9 23.86 35.41 11.91
C LEU A 9 25.00 34.63 11.26
N ASN A 10 25.86 34.02 12.08
CA ASN A 10 26.91 33.13 11.60
C ASN A 10 26.39 31.69 11.56
N ASN A 11 26.15 31.16 10.35
CA ASN A 11 25.86 29.75 10.15
C ASN A 11 27.16 29.03 9.73
N HIS A 12 27.82 28.36 10.68
CA HIS A 12 28.96 27.50 10.38
C HIS A 12 28.50 26.05 10.30
N GLY A 13 28.62 25.49 9.10
CA GLY A 13 28.54 24.06 8.82
C GLY A 13 29.33 23.81 7.54
N ASN A 14 30.15 22.76 7.51
CA ASN A 14 30.89 22.40 6.30
C ASN A 14 29.89 21.82 5.30
N ASN A 15 29.50 22.63 4.32
CA ASN A 15 28.59 22.22 3.27
C ASN A 15 29.42 21.90 2.03
N ASP A 16 29.68 20.61 1.78
CA ASP A 16 30.31 20.14 0.53
C ASP A 16 29.35 20.27 -0.69
N GLY A 17 28.30 21.08 -0.57
CA GLY A 17 27.34 21.35 -1.61
C GLY A 17 27.85 22.40 -2.60
N LEU A 18 27.79 22.07 -3.90
CA LEU A 18 28.05 23.01 -4.98
C LEU A 18 27.01 24.13 -4.97
N GLN A 19 27.40 25.37 -4.66
CA GLN A 19 26.49 26.51 -4.67
C GLN A 19 26.27 26.98 -6.12
N ILE A 20 25.12 26.63 -6.71
CA ILE A 20 24.76 27.04 -8.08
C ILE A 20 23.91 28.31 -8.00
N GLY A 21 24.42 29.42 -8.53
CA GLY A 21 23.76 30.74 -8.47
C GLY A 21 22.43 30.83 -9.24
N VAL A 22 22.33 30.20 -10.41
CA VAL A 22 21.08 30.09 -11.20
C VAL A 22 21.11 28.78 -11.99
N ASN A 23 20.19 27.86 -11.73
CA ASN A 23 20.05 26.64 -12.52
C ASN A 23 19.11 26.88 -13.71
N LYS A 24 19.65 26.83 -14.93
CA LYS A 24 18.88 26.98 -16.19
C LYS A 24 18.45 25.63 -16.79
N GLY A 25 18.84 24.51 -16.16
CA GLY A 25 18.39 23.17 -16.55
C GLY A 25 17.10 22.77 -15.84
N PRO A 26 16.42 21.69 -16.27
CA PRO A 26 15.24 21.18 -15.56
C PRO A 26 15.63 20.78 -14.13
N ILE A 27 14.98 21.39 -13.15
CA ILE A 27 15.08 20.97 -11.74
C ILE A 27 14.36 19.63 -11.62
N ASN A 28 15.13 18.54 -11.56
CA ASN A 28 14.56 17.21 -11.33
C ASN A 28 14.27 17.08 -9.83
N ILE A 29 13.09 17.55 -9.40
CA ILE A 29 12.65 17.49 -8.01
C ILE A 29 12.63 16.02 -7.59
N GLN A 30 13.21 15.73 -6.42
CA GLN A 30 13.47 14.43 -5.80
C GLN A 30 12.19 13.61 -5.46
N THR A 31 11.24 13.49 -6.39
CA THR A 31 9.94 12.82 -6.24
C THR A 31 10.10 11.32 -5.93
N LYS A 32 11.08 10.66 -6.57
CA LYS A 32 11.39 9.25 -6.31
C LYS A 32 11.98 9.03 -4.91
N ALA A 33 12.89 9.88 -4.46
CA ALA A 33 13.51 9.76 -3.13
C ALA A 33 12.47 9.99 -2.02
N LYS A 34 11.61 11.02 -2.17
CA LYS A 34 10.49 11.25 -1.24
C LYS A 34 9.53 10.06 -1.20
N THR A 35 9.17 9.51 -2.37
CA THR A 35 8.30 8.31 -2.45
C THR A 35 8.92 7.12 -1.72
N ILE A 36 10.21 6.83 -1.94
CA ILE A 36 10.92 5.75 -1.26
C ILE A 36 10.91 5.97 0.26
N SER A 37 11.15 7.20 0.72
CA SER A 37 11.16 7.53 2.15
C SER A 37 9.81 7.30 2.80
N ILE A 38 8.73 7.82 2.19
CA ILE A 38 7.36 7.64 2.70
C ILE A 38 7.03 6.15 2.76
N LEU A 39 7.27 5.40 1.68
CA LEU A 39 7.00 3.96 1.64
C LEU A 39 7.78 3.22 2.72
N SER A 40 9.04 3.56 2.92
CA SER A 40 9.88 2.93 3.94
C SER A 40 9.33 3.17 5.34
N GLN A 41 8.87 4.39 5.64
CA GLN A 41 8.27 4.71 6.93
C GLN A 41 6.93 4.01 7.15
N VAL A 42 6.06 3.99 6.13
CA VAL A 42 4.74 3.34 6.20
C VAL A 42 4.90 1.82 6.33
N ILE A 43 5.72 1.19 5.49
CA ILE A 43 6.00 -0.26 5.55
C ILE A 43 6.56 -0.62 6.93
N LYS A 44 7.58 0.11 7.41
CA LYS A 44 8.16 -0.14 8.73
C LYS A 44 7.11 -0.09 9.84
N ASN A 45 6.21 0.89 9.83
CA ASN A 45 5.18 1.00 10.86
C ASN A 45 4.13 -0.12 10.78
N ILE A 46 3.71 -0.53 9.58
CA ILE A 46 2.79 -1.67 9.43
C ILE A 46 3.47 -2.96 9.91
N SER A 47 4.73 -3.17 9.53
CA SER A 47 5.50 -4.38 9.84
C SER A 47 5.88 -4.54 11.32
N LYS A 48 6.04 -3.45 12.08
CA LYS A 48 6.34 -3.51 13.54
C LYS A 48 5.34 -4.36 14.32
N ASN A 49 4.08 -4.36 13.88
CA ASN A 49 2.97 -5.00 14.58
C ASN A 49 2.58 -6.37 13.99
N ILE A 50 3.38 -6.90 13.05
CA ILE A 50 3.16 -8.23 12.49
C ILE A 50 3.91 -9.22 13.39
N ALA A 51 3.17 -10.06 14.11
CA ALA A 51 3.75 -11.12 14.93
C ALA A 51 4.67 -12.01 14.06
N VAL A 52 5.86 -12.31 14.57
CA VAL A 52 6.77 -13.26 13.94
C VAL A 52 6.22 -14.66 14.19
N ASN A 53 5.31 -15.10 13.35
CA ASN A 53 4.99 -16.52 13.25
C ASN A 53 5.92 -17.09 12.18
N GLU A 54 6.78 -18.02 12.60
CA GLU A 54 7.53 -18.88 11.70
C GLU A 54 6.55 -19.79 10.95
N GLU A 55 6.94 -20.18 9.75
CA GLU A 55 6.14 -20.88 8.73
C GLU A 55 5.27 -19.97 7.84
N THR A 56 5.91 -19.42 6.81
CA THR A 56 5.20 -18.93 5.62
C THR A 56 5.45 -19.94 4.50
N ASP A 57 4.37 -20.51 3.99
CA ASP A 57 4.39 -21.56 2.98
C ASP A 57 4.86 -20.97 1.64
N LEU A 58 6.16 -21.18 1.36
CA LEU A 58 6.87 -20.62 0.21
C LEU A 58 6.39 -21.26 -1.10
N LYS A 59 5.34 -20.70 -1.70
CA LYS A 59 5.03 -20.91 -3.12
C LYS A 59 5.02 -19.59 -3.87
N ASN A 60 6.22 -19.14 -4.22
CA ASN A 60 6.45 -18.10 -5.22
C ASN A 60 5.94 -18.55 -6.60
N LYS A 61 4.66 -18.33 -6.88
CA LYS A 61 4.17 -18.26 -8.27
C LYS A 61 4.39 -16.85 -8.80
N ASN A 62 5.60 -16.62 -9.31
CA ASN A 62 5.86 -15.52 -10.22
C ASN A 62 5.12 -15.78 -11.53
N LEU A 63 4.19 -14.88 -11.85
CA LEU A 63 3.78 -14.37 -13.17
C LEU A 63 2.40 -13.75 -12.93
N ILE A 64 2.30 -12.42 -12.95
CA ILE A 64 1.00 -11.74 -12.94
C ILE A 64 0.43 -11.95 -14.35
N PRO A 65 -0.55 -12.85 -14.56
CA PRO A 65 -1.00 -13.20 -15.91
C PRO A 65 -2.17 -12.31 -16.36
N PHE A 66 -2.62 -11.36 -15.55
CA PHE A 66 -3.78 -10.52 -15.82
C PHE A 66 -3.44 -9.03 -15.70
N LYS A 67 -4.16 -8.19 -16.43
CA LYS A 67 -4.06 -6.73 -16.35
C LYS A 67 -4.84 -6.21 -15.16
N ILE A 68 -4.37 -5.14 -14.51
CA ILE A 68 -5.06 -4.50 -13.37
C ILE A 68 -6.51 -4.15 -13.75
N GLU A 69 -6.72 -3.74 -15.00
CA GLU A 69 -8.01 -3.39 -15.56
C GLU A 69 -8.99 -4.59 -15.62
N GLU A 70 -8.49 -5.80 -15.83
CA GLU A 70 -9.30 -7.03 -15.82
C GLU A 70 -9.77 -7.33 -14.40
N LYS A 71 -8.87 -7.22 -13.40
CA LYS A 71 -9.24 -7.44 -12.00
C LYS A 71 -10.20 -6.38 -11.47
N ILE A 72 -10.07 -5.12 -11.91
CA ILE A 72 -11.02 -4.04 -11.62
C ILE A 72 -12.42 -4.39 -12.14
N LYS A 73 -12.52 -4.87 -13.39
CA LYS A 73 -13.80 -5.27 -13.99
C LYS A 73 -14.39 -6.51 -13.31
N HIS A 74 -13.56 -7.53 -13.09
CA HIS A 74 -13.96 -8.79 -12.48
C HIS A 74 -14.60 -8.60 -11.11
N ASN A 75 -14.00 -7.74 -10.27
CA ASN A 75 -14.50 -7.45 -8.91
C ASN A 75 -15.49 -6.27 -8.86
N ILE A 76 -15.87 -5.67 -10.00
CA ILE A 76 -16.81 -4.53 -10.07
C ILE A 76 -16.36 -3.35 -9.18
N ILE A 77 -15.11 -2.91 -9.31
CA ILE A 77 -14.56 -1.79 -8.53
C ILE A 77 -14.95 -0.46 -9.18
N LEU A 78 -15.63 0.42 -8.45
CA LEU A 78 -16.14 1.69 -8.96
C LEU A 78 -15.41 2.89 -8.36
N LYS A 79 -15.44 3.04 -7.03
CA LYS A 79 -14.84 4.19 -6.31
C LYS A 79 -13.32 4.18 -6.41
N TYR A 80 -12.69 3.01 -6.25
CA TYR A 80 -11.23 2.89 -6.20
C TYR A 80 -10.55 2.75 -7.56
N LYS A 81 -11.31 2.58 -8.65
CA LYS A 81 -10.77 2.40 -10.00
C LYS A 81 -9.72 3.44 -10.38
N ARG A 82 -10.06 4.73 -10.25
CA ARG A 82 -9.15 5.84 -10.59
C ARG A 82 -7.90 5.87 -9.73
N LYS A 83 -8.00 5.46 -8.45
CA LYS A 83 -6.85 5.36 -7.57
C LYS A 83 -5.91 4.25 -8.04
N PHE A 84 -6.42 3.05 -8.32
CA PHE A 84 -5.57 1.97 -8.84
C PHE A 84 -4.92 2.31 -10.18
N GLU A 85 -5.64 2.95 -11.09
CA GLU A 85 -5.08 3.44 -12.36
C GLU A 85 -3.97 4.48 -12.15
N LYS A 86 -4.13 5.38 -11.17
CA LYS A 86 -3.10 6.39 -10.81
C LYS A 86 -1.88 5.75 -10.14
N TYR A 87 -2.10 4.88 -9.15
CA TYR A 87 -1.03 4.41 -8.28
C TYR A 87 -0.25 3.20 -8.83
N LYS A 88 -0.74 2.52 -9.88
CA LYS A 88 -0.03 1.41 -10.53
C LYS A 88 1.38 1.78 -11.01
N MET A 89 1.62 3.05 -11.38
CA MET A 89 2.95 3.52 -11.79
C MET A 89 4.02 3.38 -10.69
N TYR A 90 3.61 3.33 -9.42
CA TYR A 90 4.52 3.18 -8.28
C TYR A 90 4.85 1.73 -7.95
N TYR A 91 4.29 0.76 -8.69
CA TYR A 91 4.49 -0.67 -8.43
C TYR A 91 5.96 -1.04 -8.32
N SER A 92 6.78 -0.66 -9.31
CA SER A 92 8.21 -0.98 -9.33
C SER A 92 8.97 -0.35 -8.15
N ILE A 93 8.59 0.86 -7.75
CA ILE A 93 9.21 1.55 -6.60
C ILE A 93 8.83 0.81 -5.31
N CYS A 94 7.56 0.44 -5.14
CA CYS A 94 7.10 -0.30 -3.98
C CYS A 94 7.77 -1.68 -3.87
N ASP A 95 7.87 -2.41 -4.98
CA ASP A 95 8.57 -3.70 -5.03
C ASP A 95 10.05 -3.56 -4.62
N GLN A 96 10.74 -2.53 -5.14
CA GLN A 96 12.12 -2.23 -4.75
C GLN A 96 12.27 -1.91 -3.26
N VAL A 97 11.37 -1.10 -2.70
CA VAL A 97 11.39 -0.80 -1.26
C VAL A 97 11.19 -2.08 -0.46
N LEU A 98 10.15 -2.87 -0.77
CA LEU A 98 9.85 -4.10 -0.05
C LEU A 98 10.98 -5.13 -0.12
N ASN A 99 11.63 -5.29 -1.29
CA ASN A 99 12.77 -6.20 -1.43
C ASN A 99 13.94 -5.78 -0.53
N ARG A 100 14.22 -4.48 -0.39
CA ARG A 100 15.26 -3.98 0.53
C ARG A 100 14.93 -4.22 2.00
N PHE A 101 13.64 -4.27 2.35
CA PHE A 101 13.20 -4.66 3.69
C PHE A 101 13.30 -6.18 3.94
N ASP A 102 13.41 -6.98 2.86
CA ASP A 102 13.51 -8.43 2.90
C ASP A 102 14.95 -8.94 3.06
N ASP A 103 15.95 -8.16 2.63
CA ASP A 103 17.38 -8.51 2.63
C ASP A 103 17.95 -8.86 4.03
N ASN A 104 17.19 -8.69 5.11
CA ASN A 104 17.55 -9.00 6.49
C ASN A 104 17.00 -10.36 7.00
N LEU A 105 16.91 -11.39 6.16
CA LEU A 105 16.50 -12.78 6.54
C LEU A 105 15.11 -12.92 7.19
N THR A 106 14.24 -11.91 7.10
CA THR A 106 13.01 -11.84 7.90
C THR A 106 11.72 -12.03 7.12
N ASN A 107 11.78 -12.26 5.80
CA ASN A 107 10.61 -12.41 4.89
C ASN A 107 9.53 -11.34 5.15
N ASN A 108 9.95 -10.10 5.43
CA ASN A 108 9.08 -8.98 5.82
C ASN A 108 8.10 -8.62 4.70
N LYS A 109 8.50 -8.77 3.44
CA LYS A 109 7.62 -8.54 2.29
C LYS A 109 6.45 -9.51 2.29
N GLU A 110 6.74 -10.80 2.45
CA GLU A 110 5.72 -11.85 2.46
C GLU A 110 4.82 -11.72 3.69
N LYS A 111 5.40 -11.46 4.86
CA LYS A 111 4.64 -11.18 6.09
C LYS A 111 3.67 -10.02 5.94
N LEU A 112 4.10 -8.91 5.34
CA LEU A 112 3.21 -7.77 5.06
C LEU A 112 2.06 -8.19 4.13
N LEU A 113 2.38 -8.88 3.04
CA LEU A 113 1.38 -9.30 2.06
C LEU A 113 0.38 -10.31 2.63
N ASN A 114 0.84 -11.26 3.45
CA ASN A 114 -0.03 -12.22 4.13
C ASN A 114 -0.89 -11.51 5.17
N ASN A 115 -0.33 -10.58 5.93
CA ASN A 115 -1.12 -9.81 6.87
C ASN A 115 -2.23 -8.98 6.19
N ILE A 116 -1.98 -8.40 5.01
CA ILE A 116 -3.02 -7.73 4.22
C ILE A 116 -4.08 -8.73 3.76
N ASN A 117 -3.66 -9.94 3.37
CA ASN A 117 -4.57 -11.02 2.97
C ASN A 117 -5.44 -11.49 4.14
N ASP A 118 -4.89 -11.58 5.35
CA ASP A 118 -5.65 -11.93 6.54
C ASP A 118 -6.70 -10.84 6.84
N MET A 119 -6.34 -9.56 6.73
CA MET A 119 -7.31 -8.47 6.86
C MET A 119 -8.44 -8.56 5.83
N TYR A 120 -8.12 -8.95 4.60
CA TYR A 120 -9.12 -9.18 3.56
C TYR A 120 -10.03 -10.37 3.92
N ASN A 121 -9.45 -11.49 4.35
CA ASN A 121 -10.17 -12.69 4.77
C ASN A 121 -11.12 -12.41 5.94
N ASP A 122 -10.67 -11.64 6.94
CA ASP A 122 -11.51 -11.21 8.06
C ASP A 122 -12.73 -10.42 7.55
N VAL A 123 -12.49 -9.46 6.66
CA VAL A 123 -13.54 -8.56 6.15
C VAL A 123 -14.54 -9.29 5.26
N ILE A 124 -14.08 -10.17 4.35
CA ILE A 124 -15.01 -10.95 3.53
C ILE A 124 -15.75 -11.99 4.36
N GLY A 125 -15.09 -12.59 5.36
CA GLY A 125 -15.69 -13.51 6.31
C GLY A 125 -16.82 -12.88 7.12
N GLU A 126 -16.66 -11.62 7.55
CA GLU A 126 -17.74 -10.83 8.18
C GLU A 126 -18.96 -10.70 7.25
N PHE A 127 -18.76 -10.41 5.96
CA PHE A 127 -19.88 -10.31 5.00
C PHE A 127 -20.55 -11.65 4.69
N ILE A 128 -19.77 -12.73 4.60
CA ILE A 128 -20.30 -14.10 4.44
C ILE A 128 -21.17 -14.43 5.65
N TYR A 129 -20.66 -14.22 6.86
CA TYR A 129 -21.39 -14.46 8.10
C TYR A 129 -22.70 -13.66 8.15
N GLU A 130 -22.65 -12.36 7.85
CA GLU A 130 -23.85 -11.50 7.81
C GLU A 130 -24.91 -12.01 6.81
N LYS A 131 -24.49 -12.44 5.61
CA LYS A 131 -25.41 -12.97 4.59
C LYS A 131 -26.01 -14.29 5.04
N GLN A 132 -25.18 -15.23 5.48
CA GLN A 132 -25.62 -16.55 5.95
C GLN A 132 -26.60 -16.44 7.13
N CYS A 133 -26.32 -15.57 8.10
CA CYS A 133 -27.26 -15.34 9.21
C CYS A 133 -28.57 -14.69 8.78
N ARG A 134 -28.54 -13.78 7.80
CA ARG A 134 -29.74 -13.09 7.30
C ARG A 134 -30.63 -14.01 6.46
N GLU A 135 -30.03 -14.92 5.70
CA GLU A 135 -30.72 -15.79 4.74
C GLU A 135 -30.94 -17.21 5.29
N GLU A 136 -30.41 -17.53 6.47
CA GLU A 136 -30.46 -18.86 7.11
C GLU A 136 -29.86 -19.97 6.22
N ILE A 137 -28.84 -19.63 5.43
CA ILE A 137 -28.10 -20.54 4.54
C ILE A 137 -26.71 -20.80 5.13
N TYR A 138 -26.29 -22.06 5.22
CA TYR A 138 -25.02 -22.46 5.86
C TYR A 138 -24.07 -23.19 4.90
N ASP A 139 -24.26 -23.02 3.59
CA ASP A 139 -23.40 -23.59 2.55
C ASP A 139 -22.21 -22.66 2.24
N ASP A 140 -21.18 -23.22 1.62
CA ASP A 140 -20.02 -22.46 1.15
C ASP A 140 -20.46 -21.40 0.12
N ILE A 141 -20.12 -20.14 0.38
CA ILE A 141 -20.38 -19.01 -0.51
C ILE A 141 -19.08 -18.68 -1.24
N ASP A 142 -19.13 -18.65 -2.56
CA ASP A 142 -18.01 -18.16 -3.34
C ASP A 142 -17.83 -16.64 -3.14
N ASN A 143 -16.59 -16.24 -2.81
CA ASN A 143 -16.26 -14.84 -2.55
C ASN A 143 -16.59 -13.93 -3.74
N ILE A 144 -16.31 -14.33 -4.97
CA ILE A 144 -16.52 -13.47 -6.13
C ILE A 144 -18.02 -13.25 -6.39
N ASP A 145 -18.83 -14.27 -6.17
CA ASP A 145 -20.28 -14.17 -6.32
C ASP A 145 -20.85 -13.21 -5.28
N LEU A 146 -20.46 -13.37 -4.01
CA LEU A 146 -20.85 -12.45 -2.95
C LEU A 146 -20.43 -11.00 -3.25
N ILE A 147 -19.18 -10.80 -3.66
CA ILE A 147 -18.63 -9.46 -3.98
C ILE A 147 -19.43 -8.80 -5.10
N LYS A 148 -19.82 -9.55 -6.14
CA LYS A 148 -20.54 -9.02 -7.30
C LYS A 148 -22.00 -8.74 -6.97
N GLU A 149 -22.68 -9.66 -6.33
CA GLU A 149 -24.12 -9.56 -5.99
C GLU A 149 -24.37 -8.37 -5.06
N GLU A 150 -23.59 -8.26 -3.99
CA GLU A 150 -23.75 -7.24 -2.94
C GLU A 150 -22.89 -5.98 -3.21
N LYS A 151 -22.15 -5.96 -4.33
CA LYS A 151 -21.28 -4.85 -4.77
C LYS A 151 -20.29 -4.39 -3.69
N LEU A 152 -19.64 -5.35 -3.03
CA LEU A 152 -18.86 -5.12 -1.81
C LEU A 152 -17.43 -4.63 -2.06
N ALA A 153 -16.91 -4.70 -3.29
CA ALA A 153 -15.48 -4.50 -3.53
C ALA A 153 -14.92 -3.18 -3.00
N ASP A 154 -15.60 -2.06 -3.24
CA ASP A 154 -15.15 -0.76 -2.73
C ASP A 154 -15.24 -0.66 -1.19
N LYS A 155 -16.26 -1.28 -0.59
CA LYS A 155 -16.44 -1.34 0.88
C LYS A 155 -15.34 -2.20 1.53
N ILE A 156 -15.01 -3.33 0.92
CA ILE A 156 -13.89 -4.18 1.36
C ILE A 156 -12.58 -3.38 1.32
N ILE A 157 -12.30 -2.67 0.22
CA ILE A 157 -11.10 -1.83 0.11
C ILE A 157 -11.08 -0.76 1.22
N ASP A 158 -12.20 -0.08 1.47
CA ASP A 158 -12.30 0.90 2.56
C ASP A 158 -11.97 0.28 3.93
N LEU A 159 -12.53 -0.89 4.24
CA LEU A 159 -12.32 -1.57 5.52
C LEU A 159 -10.86 -2.02 5.70
N VAL A 160 -10.25 -2.63 4.67
CA VAL A 160 -8.84 -3.04 4.72
C VAL A 160 -7.92 -1.82 4.82
N MET A 161 -8.19 -0.75 4.06
CA MET A 161 -7.46 0.52 4.15
C MET A 161 -7.52 1.08 5.58
N ASN A 162 -8.71 1.07 6.20
CA ASN A 162 -8.89 1.55 7.57
C ASN A 162 -8.15 0.68 8.59
N LYS A 163 -8.17 -0.65 8.43
CA LYS A 163 -7.39 -1.57 9.28
C LYS A 163 -5.89 -1.29 9.18
N LEU A 164 -5.36 -1.05 7.97
CA LEU A 164 -3.95 -0.67 7.78
C LEU A 164 -3.62 0.71 8.36
N ARG A 165 -4.50 1.69 8.16
CA ARG A 165 -4.34 3.07 8.65
C ARG A 165 -4.23 3.12 10.17
N LYS A 166 -5.02 2.30 10.88
CA LYS A 166 -4.94 2.15 12.35
C LYS A 166 -3.62 1.59 12.86
N ARG A 167 -2.81 0.95 12.00
CA ARG A 167 -1.46 0.46 12.36
C ARG A 167 -0.37 1.49 12.18
N LEU A 168 -0.67 2.63 11.54
CA LEU A 168 0.27 3.72 11.36
C LEU A 168 0.24 4.62 12.59
N GLY A 169 1.42 4.98 13.08
CA GLY A 169 1.55 5.92 14.19
C GLY A 169 1.16 7.34 13.78
N ASP A 170 0.84 8.17 14.78
CA ASP A 170 0.51 9.58 14.60
C ASP A 170 1.74 10.45 14.26
N ASP A 171 2.94 9.86 14.25
CA ASP A 171 4.19 10.49 13.85
C ASP A 171 4.33 10.71 12.33
N ILE A 172 3.46 10.06 11.54
CA ILE A 172 3.43 10.21 10.08
C ILE A 172 2.37 11.25 9.70
N LEU A 173 2.72 12.17 8.79
CA LEU A 173 1.75 13.11 8.21
C LEU A 173 0.60 12.36 7.53
N GLU A 174 -0.62 12.87 7.66
CA GLU A 174 -1.82 12.24 7.13
C GLU A 174 -1.77 12.08 5.60
N GLU A 175 -1.19 13.05 4.89
CA GLU A 175 -0.99 12.99 3.45
C GLU A 175 0.00 11.89 3.06
N ASP A 176 1.05 11.68 3.86
CA ASP A 176 2.05 10.64 3.64
C ASP A 176 1.50 9.25 3.97
N LYS A 177 0.66 9.13 5.01
CA LYS A 177 -0.12 7.91 5.29
C LYS A 177 -1.01 7.56 4.10
N ASP A 178 -1.82 8.51 3.64
CA ASP A 178 -2.73 8.27 2.52
C ASP A 178 -1.97 7.93 1.24
N PHE A 179 -0.88 8.66 0.94
CA PHE A 179 -0.06 8.38 -0.24
C PHE A 179 0.57 6.99 -0.18
N GLY A 180 1.20 6.63 0.93
CA GLY A 180 1.84 5.32 1.10
C GLY A 180 0.85 4.16 1.10
N LEU A 181 -0.29 4.30 1.80
CA LEU A 181 -1.33 3.27 1.85
C LEU A 181 -1.97 3.02 0.48
N ASN A 182 -2.24 4.07 -0.31
CA ASN A 182 -2.78 3.89 -1.65
C ASN A 182 -1.81 3.10 -2.56
N ILE A 183 -0.50 3.30 -2.41
CA ILE A 183 0.52 2.52 -3.15
C ILE A 183 0.55 1.07 -2.66
N ILE A 184 0.59 0.83 -1.35
CA ILE A 184 0.61 -0.52 -0.76
C ILE A 184 -0.65 -1.30 -1.14
N MET A 185 -1.82 -0.65 -1.08
CA MET A 185 -3.10 -1.25 -1.46
C MET A 185 -3.11 -1.65 -2.94
N CYS A 186 -2.59 -0.79 -3.82
CA CYS A 186 -2.43 -1.11 -5.24
C CYS A 186 -1.45 -2.27 -5.45
N TYR A 187 -0.34 -2.29 -4.71
CA TYR A 187 0.63 -3.38 -4.77
C TYR A 187 0.03 -4.72 -4.33
N ALA A 188 -0.70 -4.75 -3.21
CA ALA A 188 -1.42 -5.93 -2.71
C ALA A 188 -2.51 -6.40 -3.67
N PHE A 189 -3.24 -5.48 -4.30
CA PHE A 189 -4.22 -5.77 -5.34
C PHE A 189 -3.60 -6.54 -6.52
N VAL A 190 -2.46 -6.05 -7.01
CA VAL A 190 -1.71 -6.69 -8.10
C VAL A 190 -1.15 -8.05 -7.67
N LYS A 191 -0.69 -8.18 -6.42
CA LYS A 191 -0.18 -9.44 -5.86
C LYS A 191 -1.28 -10.43 -5.42
N CYS A 192 -2.55 -10.14 -5.73
CA CYS A 192 -3.70 -10.99 -5.36
C CYS A 192 -3.83 -11.25 -3.85
N LYS A 193 -3.52 -10.24 -3.04
CA LYS A 193 -3.68 -10.31 -1.57
C LYS A 193 -4.93 -9.59 -1.07
N ILE A 194 -5.68 -8.98 -1.98
CA ILE A 194 -7.02 -8.44 -1.74
C ILE A 194 -7.83 -8.67 -3.00
N LEU A 195 -9.12 -8.98 -2.86
CA LEU A 195 -10.07 -9.22 -3.95
C LEU A 195 -9.69 -10.38 -4.90
N GLU A 196 -10.69 -10.95 -5.54
CA GLU A 196 -10.53 -12.21 -6.26
C GLU A 196 -9.77 -12.03 -7.57
N LYS A 197 -9.00 -13.07 -7.90
CA LYS A 197 -8.19 -13.11 -9.12
C LYS A 197 -9.11 -13.42 -10.31
N PRO A 198 -9.01 -12.70 -11.43
CA PRO A 198 -9.69 -13.10 -12.66
C PRO A 198 -9.22 -14.49 -13.09
N GLU A 199 -10.13 -15.31 -13.57
CA GLU A 199 -9.77 -16.50 -14.34
C GLU A 199 -8.94 -16.06 -15.54
N CYS A 200 -7.75 -16.64 -15.69
CA CYS A 200 -7.00 -16.46 -16.93
C CYS A 200 -7.72 -17.30 -17.98
N GLU A 201 -8.29 -16.67 -19.01
CA GLU A 201 -8.69 -17.39 -20.22
C GLU A 201 -7.48 -18.20 -20.70
N VAL A 202 -7.63 -19.53 -20.73
CA VAL A 202 -6.62 -20.49 -21.22
C VAL A 202 -6.70 -20.56 -22.74
#